data_AF-A0A7K3DHQ0-F1
#
_entry.id   AF-A0A7K3DHQ0-F1
#
_cell.length_a   1.000
_cell.length_b   1.000
_cell.length_c   1.000
_cell.angle_alpha   90.00
_cell.angle_beta   90.00
_cell.angle_gamma   90.00
#
_symmetry.space_group_name_H-M   'P 1'
#
loop_
_entity.id
_entity.type
_entity.pdbx_description
1 polymer ?
#
loop_
_entity_poly.entity_id
_entity_poly.type
_entity_poly.pdbx_seq_one_letter_code
_entity_poly.pdbx_strand_id
1 'polypeptide(L)'
;GHRVRAVLADGRGTVLTAEARADLDLAPRLTLRVPEDRLRVWSPADPHLYDLTLEVSDAGGRVVDRVTSYAGLRSVSLSGKRLLLNGEPVFQRLVLDQGYYPDGLMTAPSDAALVRDIELGLAAGFNGARLHQKVFEERFLYHADRLGYLVWGEFGDWGCEVGVRDDNQRPDASYVTQWLEAVERDHAHPSIVGWCPLNETYQPLHDRITALDDATRAMFLATKLADGTRPVIDASGYAHRVPETDVYDAHCYEQDPAAFAKTMRGLATDEPYVNTGPDGRAWSVPYRGQPYFCSEFGGIWWDPEAAAEAAGDERDASWGYGERPRTAGEFVERFTGLTGVLLDDPDMFGYCYTQLTDVFQERNGVYRFDRSEKVDTALLRDAQLRTAAYEPTDAG
;
A
#
# COMPACT_ATOMS: atom_id res chain seq x y z
N GLY A 1 37.69 19.88 10.44
CA GLY A 1 37.64 18.71 9.56
C GLY A 1 36.52 18.88 8.55
N HIS A 2 35.97 17.79 8.03
CA HIS A 2 34.95 17.83 6.99
C HIS A 2 33.67 18.54 7.44
N ARG A 3 32.93 19.12 6.50
CA ARG A 3 31.61 19.72 6.69
C ARG A 3 30.63 19.21 5.65
N VAL A 4 29.39 19.01 6.05
CA VAL A 4 28.28 18.71 5.14
C VAL A 4 27.42 19.95 4.96
N ARG A 5 27.07 20.27 3.72
CA ARG A 5 26.18 21.35 3.31
C ARG A 5 24.98 20.76 2.60
N ALA A 6 23.79 21.17 2.99
CA ALA A 6 22.54 20.85 2.31
C ALA A 6 21.95 22.12 1.69
N VAL A 7 21.52 22.04 0.44
CA VAL A 7 20.82 23.10 -0.28
C VAL A 7 19.46 22.54 -0.71
N LEU A 8 18.39 23.19 -0.27
CA LEU A 8 17.03 22.90 -0.69
C LEU A 8 16.58 23.99 -1.65
N ALA A 9 16.00 23.61 -2.79
CA ALA A 9 15.52 24.55 -3.81
C ALA A 9 14.14 24.14 -4.35
N ASP A 10 13.44 25.11 -4.94
CA ASP A 10 12.20 24.91 -5.70
C ASP A 10 12.31 25.65 -7.05
N GLY A 11 11.24 25.69 -7.84
CA GLY A 11 11.21 26.39 -9.14
C GLY A 11 11.47 27.91 -9.08
N ARG A 12 11.47 28.53 -7.89
CA ARG A 12 11.83 29.94 -7.65
C ARG A 12 13.29 30.11 -7.20
N GLY A 13 14.08 29.03 -7.17
CA GLY A 13 15.48 29.01 -6.76
C GLY A 13 15.69 28.47 -5.35
N THR A 14 16.84 28.77 -4.75
CA THR A 14 17.18 28.28 -3.41
C THR A 14 16.15 28.71 -2.36
N VAL A 15 15.61 27.72 -1.64
CA VAL A 15 14.71 27.91 -0.50
C VAL A 15 15.54 28.16 0.75
N LEU A 16 16.51 27.28 1.03
CA LEU A 16 17.43 27.45 2.16
C LEU A 16 18.73 26.67 1.99
N THR A 17 19.71 27.00 2.81
CA THR A 17 20.97 26.26 2.96
C THR A 17 21.23 25.99 4.43
N ALA A 18 21.73 24.80 4.76
CA ALA A 18 22.20 24.47 6.10
C ALA A 18 23.56 23.77 6.04
N GLU A 19 24.34 23.89 7.11
CA GLU A 19 25.64 23.25 7.24
C GLU A 19 25.86 22.68 8.64
N ALA A 20 26.57 21.56 8.70
CA ALA A 20 27.00 20.92 9.93
C ALA A 20 28.43 20.40 9.78
N ARG A 21 29.13 20.23 10.91
CA ARG A 21 30.42 19.54 10.87
C ARG A 21 30.18 18.04 10.71
N ALA A 22 31.04 17.39 9.93
CA ALA A 22 30.99 15.95 9.67
C ALA A 22 32.24 15.23 10.21
N ASP A 23 32.90 15.82 11.21
CA ASP A 23 34.18 15.34 11.76
C ASP A 23 34.14 15.03 13.27
N LEU A 24 32.97 15.14 13.90
CA LEU A 24 32.80 14.90 15.35
C LEU A 24 31.85 13.76 15.66
N ASP A 25 30.72 13.69 14.96
CA ASP A 25 29.63 12.79 15.25
C ASP A 25 29.65 11.58 14.30
N LEU A 26 29.24 10.42 14.80
CA LEU A 26 29.04 9.22 13.97
C LEU A 26 27.91 9.42 12.94
N ALA A 27 26.93 10.27 13.26
CA ALA A 27 25.82 10.60 12.39
C ALA A 27 25.54 12.12 12.46
N PRO A 28 26.25 12.93 11.66
CA PRO A 28 25.96 14.36 11.55
C PRO A 28 24.52 14.59 11.12
N ARG A 29 23.81 15.50 11.79
CA ARG A 29 22.40 15.79 11.49
C ARG A 29 22.21 17.23 11.05
N LEU A 30 21.37 17.41 10.03
CA LEU A 30 20.88 18.69 9.56
C LEU A 30 19.35 18.72 9.68
N THR A 31 18.81 19.87 10.07
CA THR A 31 17.36 20.11 10.04
C THR A 31 17.08 21.26 9.10
N LEU A 32 16.40 20.97 8.00
CA LEU A 32 16.00 21.95 6.99
C LEU A 32 14.58 22.43 7.32
N ARG A 33 14.46 23.61 7.92
CA ARG A 33 13.16 24.21 8.25
C ARG A 33 12.69 25.09 7.10
N VAL A 34 11.77 24.58 6.29
CA VAL A 34 11.19 25.32 5.16
C VAL A 34 10.43 26.56 5.69
N PRO A 35 10.75 27.78 5.20
CA PRO A 35 10.01 29.00 5.56
C PRO A 35 8.53 28.93 5.17
N GLU A 36 7.65 29.54 5.96
CA GLU A 36 6.19 29.48 5.73
C GLU A 36 5.76 29.99 4.34
N ASP A 37 6.41 31.04 3.83
CA ASP A 37 6.13 31.62 2.49
C ASP A 37 6.66 30.76 1.32
N ARG A 38 7.45 29.73 1.65
CA ARG A 38 7.98 28.73 0.72
C ARG A 38 7.42 27.34 0.98
N LEU A 39 6.60 27.14 2.02
CA LEU A 39 6.05 25.86 2.39
C LEU A 39 4.96 25.43 1.42
N ARG A 40 5.22 24.33 0.73
CA ARG A 40 4.28 23.60 -0.12
C ARG A 40 4.41 22.11 0.19
N VAL A 41 3.29 21.49 0.53
CA VAL A 41 3.23 20.08 0.93
C VAL A 41 2.96 19.18 -0.28
N TRP A 42 3.47 17.96 -0.23
CA TRP A 42 3.17 16.89 -1.16
C TRP A 42 1.80 16.29 -0.85
N SER A 43 1.02 16.03 -1.89
CA SER A 43 -0.21 15.25 -1.86
C SER A 43 -0.45 14.60 -3.22
N PRO A 44 -1.36 13.62 -3.36
CA PRO A 44 -1.72 13.07 -4.66
C PRO A 44 -2.16 14.12 -5.70
N ALA A 45 -2.91 15.14 -5.26
CA ALA A 45 -3.40 16.20 -6.13
C ALA A 45 -2.34 17.28 -6.44
N ASP A 46 -1.34 17.45 -5.57
CA ASP A 46 -0.21 18.36 -5.74
C ASP A 46 1.09 17.67 -5.30
N PRO A 47 1.71 16.84 -6.16
CA PRO A 47 2.90 16.05 -5.81
C PRO A 47 4.17 16.89 -5.83
N HIS A 48 4.19 17.95 -5.02
CA HIS A 48 5.31 18.88 -4.99
C HIS A 48 6.55 18.26 -4.34
N LEU A 49 7.68 18.35 -5.05
CA LEU A 49 9.00 17.93 -4.60
C LEU A 49 9.98 19.11 -4.68
N TYR A 50 10.85 19.21 -3.67
CA TYR A 50 11.97 20.15 -3.63
C TYR A 50 13.23 19.46 -4.14
N ASP A 51 14.09 20.21 -4.81
CA ASP A 51 15.43 19.74 -5.17
C ASP A 51 16.33 19.78 -3.95
N LEU A 52 17.04 18.68 -3.67
CA LEU A 52 17.98 18.57 -2.56
C LEU A 52 19.39 18.32 -3.10
N THR A 53 20.34 19.18 -2.75
CA THR A 53 21.77 18.93 -3.01
C THR A 53 22.49 18.79 -1.68
N LEU A 54 23.29 17.71 -1.54
CA LEU A 54 24.16 17.46 -0.41
C LEU A 54 25.62 17.51 -0.88
N GLU A 55 26.45 18.29 -0.21
CA GLU A 55 27.87 18.45 -0.53
C GLU A 55 28.72 18.21 0.72
N VAL A 56 29.80 17.45 0.58
CA VAL A 56 30.82 17.30 1.63
C VAL A 56 32.04 18.10 1.22
N SER A 57 32.54 18.95 2.12
CA SER A 57 33.77 19.73 1.91
C SER A 57 34.85 19.35 2.90
N ASP A 58 36.11 19.43 2.46
CA ASP A 58 37.29 19.26 3.31
C ASP A 58 37.57 20.50 4.18
N ALA A 59 38.59 20.42 5.04
CA ALA A 59 38.96 21.51 5.93
C ALA A 59 39.42 22.79 5.20
N GLY A 60 39.82 22.69 3.93
CA GLY A 60 40.18 23.82 3.07
C GLY A 60 38.99 24.43 2.33
N GLY A 61 37.77 23.91 2.53
CA GLY A 61 36.54 24.39 1.88
C GLY A 61 36.33 23.85 0.47
N ARG A 62 37.14 22.88 0.01
CA ARG A 62 36.96 22.25 -1.29
C ARG A 62 35.90 21.15 -1.17
N VAL A 63 34.90 21.16 -2.06
CA VAL A 63 33.92 20.08 -2.16
C VAL A 63 34.64 18.81 -2.63
N VAL A 64 34.52 17.75 -1.84
CA VAL A 64 35.12 16.43 -2.09
C VAL A 64 34.11 15.40 -2.54
N ASP A 65 32.82 15.60 -2.24
CA ASP A 65 31.73 14.75 -2.69
C ASP A 65 30.42 15.55 -2.83
N ARG A 66 29.54 15.11 -3.74
CA ARG A 66 28.26 15.77 -4.02
C ARG A 66 27.22 14.76 -4.52
N VAL A 67 26.04 14.81 -3.91
CA VAL A 67 24.85 14.04 -4.30
C VAL A 67 23.66 14.98 -4.51
N THR A 68 22.83 14.67 -5.51
CA THR A 68 21.56 15.35 -5.75
C THR A 68 20.41 14.36 -5.57
N SER A 69 19.35 14.80 -4.92
CA SER A 69 18.11 14.06 -4.69
C SER A 69 16.94 15.05 -4.64
N TYR A 70 15.82 14.63 -4.08
CA TYR A 70 14.63 15.44 -3.85
C TYR A 70 14.08 15.20 -2.45
N ALA A 71 13.13 16.04 -2.03
CA ALA A 71 12.38 15.85 -0.80
C ALA A 71 10.91 16.24 -1.01
N GLY A 72 9.98 15.47 -0.47
CA GLY A 72 8.57 15.85 -0.33
C GLY A 72 8.24 16.15 1.13
N LEU A 73 7.41 17.15 1.38
CA LEU A 73 6.93 17.48 2.73
C LEU A 73 5.47 17.07 2.86
N ARG A 74 5.16 16.09 3.70
CA ARG A 74 3.77 15.73 4.04
C ARG A 74 3.70 15.17 5.45
N SER A 75 2.54 15.20 6.07
CA SER A 75 2.28 14.44 7.30
C SER A 75 1.31 13.29 7.07
N VAL A 76 1.55 12.17 7.73
CA VAL A 76 0.56 11.11 7.94
C VAL A 76 0.30 11.02 9.43
N SER A 77 -0.97 10.93 9.82
CA SER A 77 -1.35 10.86 11.24
C SER A 77 -2.62 10.07 11.43
N LEU A 78 -2.83 9.56 12.63
CA LEU A 78 -4.05 8.87 13.02
C LEU A 78 -4.87 9.73 13.97
N SER A 79 -6.19 9.72 13.80
CA SER A 79 -7.13 10.38 14.71
C SER A 79 -8.41 9.55 14.83
N GLY A 80 -8.54 8.81 15.94
CA GLY A 80 -9.58 7.78 16.07
C GLY A 80 -9.43 6.72 14.97
N LYS A 81 -10.52 6.45 14.25
CA LYS A 81 -10.54 5.52 13.09
C LYS A 81 -10.03 6.15 11.79
N ARG A 82 -9.53 7.39 11.82
CA ARG A 82 -9.10 8.11 10.61
C ARG A 82 -7.60 8.02 10.42
N LEU A 83 -7.19 7.77 9.17
CA LEU A 83 -5.84 7.98 8.65
C LEU A 83 -5.84 9.27 7.82
N LEU A 84 -5.11 10.27 8.30
CA LEU A 84 -5.09 11.62 7.75
C LEU A 84 -3.81 11.88 6.97
N LEU A 85 -3.92 12.51 5.81
CA LEU A 85 -2.81 13.05 5.03
C LEU A 85 -2.85 14.58 5.12
N ASN A 86 -1.76 15.19 5.60
CA ASN A 86 -1.68 16.64 5.82
C ASN A 86 -2.78 17.20 6.73
N GLY A 87 -3.29 16.38 7.66
CA GLY A 87 -4.37 16.74 8.58
C GLY A 87 -5.78 16.50 8.03
N GLU A 88 -5.91 16.11 6.76
CA GLU A 88 -7.19 15.90 6.10
C GLU A 88 -7.49 14.41 5.87
N PRO A 89 -8.76 13.97 5.94
CA PRO A 89 -9.13 12.62 5.56
C PRO A 89 -9.10 12.48 4.04
N VAL A 90 -8.25 11.57 3.55
CA VAL A 90 -8.18 11.20 2.12
C VAL A 90 -8.56 9.74 2.04
N PHE A 91 -9.66 9.41 1.37
CA PHE A 91 -10.06 8.01 1.21
C PHE A 91 -9.09 7.31 0.25
N GLN A 92 -8.45 6.25 0.73
CA GLN A 92 -7.46 5.52 -0.03
C GLN A 92 -8.16 4.52 -0.97
N ARG A 93 -8.22 4.88 -2.26
CA ARG A 93 -8.76 4.05 -3.34
C ARG A 93 -7.60 3.29 -3.93
N LEU A 94 -7.17 2.22 -3.27
CA LEU A 94 -5.97 1.51 -3.69
C LEU A 94 -6.29 0.32 -4.59
N VAL A 95 -5.28 -0.10 -5.33
CA VAL A 95 -5.28 -1.34 -6.09
C VAL A 95 -4.09 -2.20 -5.67
N LEU A 96 -4.26 -3.52 -5.71
CA LEU A 96 -3.17 -4.46 -5.48
C LEU A 96 -2.30 -4.50 -6.74
N ASP A 97 -1.05 -4.06 -6.63
CA ASP A 97 -0.08 -4.13 -7.72
C ASP A 97 0.98 -5.17 -7.37
N GLN A 98 0.99 -6.29 -8.09
CA GLN A 98 1.98 -7.34 -7.91
C GLN A 98 3.29 -7.05 -8.67
N GLY A 99 3.28 -6.12 -9.63
CA GLY A 99 4.45 -5.75 -10.41
C GLY A 99 5.05 -6.90 -11.22
N TYR A 100 4.22 -7.80 -11.76
CA TYR A 100 4.64 -8.79 -12.74
C TYR A 100 4.51 -8.25 -14.16
N TYR A 101 5.53 -8.44 -14.98
CA TYR A 101 5.62 -7.96 -16.36
C TYR A 101 5.72 -9.16 -17.33
N PRO A 102 5.14 -9.06 -18.54
CA PRO A 102 5.11 -10.17 -19.50
C PRO A 102 6.47 -10.78 -19.87
N ASP A 103 7.52 -9.98 -19.88
CA ASP A 103 8.88 -10.42 -20.21
C ASP A 103 9.71 -10.68 -18.95
N GLY A 104 9.97 -9.62 -18.17
CA GLY A 104 10.88 -9.68 -17.01
C GLY A 104 10.30 -10.30 -15.73
N LEU A 105 9.04 -10.76 -15.74
CA LEU A 105 8.31 -11.24 -14.58
C LEU A 105 8.38 -10.20 -13.45
N MET A 106 9.21 -10.40 -12.43
CA MET A 106 9.31 -9.47 -11.30
C MET A 106 10.07 -8.17 -11.60
N THR A 107 10.68 -8.04 -12.78
CA THR A 107 11.48 -6.88 -13.18
C THR A 107 10.79 -6.10 -14.30
N ALA A 108 10.56 -4.81 -14.09
CA ALA A 108 10.02 -3.95 -15.15
C ALA A 108 11.01 -3.80 -16.32
N PRO A 109 10.56 -3.81 -17.59
CA PRO A 109 11.44 -3.69 -18.73
C PRO A 109 12.00 -2.26 -18.92
N SER A 110 11.37 -1.24 -18.32
CA SER A 110 11.82 0.16 -18.38
C SER A 110 11.07 1.04 -17.36
N ASP A 111 11.60 2.25 -17.12
CA ASP A 111 10.89 3.30 -16.36
C ASP A 111 9.52 3.64 -16.95
N ALA A 112 9.37 3.60 -18.28
CA ALA A 112 8.09 3.86 -18.93
C ALA A 112 7.05 2.78 -18.57
N ALA A 113 7.47 1.54 -18.32
CA ALA A 113 6.56 0.48 -17.85
C ALA A 113 6.14 0.70 -16.39
N LEU A 114 7.05 1.14 -15.53
CA LEU A 114 6.73 1.53 -14.14
C LEU A 114 5.73 2.69 -14.11
N VAL A 115 5.99 3.74 -14.89
CA VAL A 115 5.09 4.89 -15.05
C VAL A 115 3.73 4.46 -15.57
N ARG A 116 3.71 3.54 -16.54
CA ARG A 116 2.46 3.05 -17.14
C ARG A 116 1.55 2.36 -16.12
N ASP A 117 2.08 1.55 -15.21
CA ASP A 117 1.25 0.90 -14.19
C ASP A 117 0.63 1.93 -13.23
N ILE A 118 1.37 3.01 -12.87
CA ILE A 118 0.83 4.15 -12.10
C ILE A 118 -0.26 4.88 -12.89
N GLU A 119 -0.03 5.18 -14.17
CA GLU A 119 -0.99 5.87 -15.03
C GLU A 119 -2.27 5.05 -15.21
N LEU A 120 -2.17 3.73 -15.30
CA LEU A 120 -3.30 2.80 -15.39
C LEU A 120 -4.12 2.78 -14.09
N GLY A 121 -3.44 2.71 -12.93
CA GLY A 121 -4.11 2.85 -11.64
C GLY A 121 -4.89 4.16 -11.54
N LEU A 122 -4.23 5.28 -11.86
CA LEU A 122 -4.85 6.60 -11.90
C LEU A 122 -6.01 6.67 -12.90
N ALA A 123 -5.87 6.08 -14.10
CA ALA A 123 -6.90 6.07 -15.14
C ALA A 123 -8.16 5.33 -14.68
N ALA A 124 -8.00 4.18 -14.02
CA ALA A 124 -9.09 3.39 -13.44
C ALA A 124 -9.75 4.03 -12.21
N GLY A 125 -9.24 5.16 -11.71
CA GLY A 125 -9.83 5.90 -10.58
C GLY A 125 -9.21 5.59 -9.21
N PHE A 126 -8.17 4.76 -9.17
CA PHE A 126 -7.36 4.56 -7.97
C PHE A 126 -6.46 5.77 -7.72
N ASN A 127 -6.13 6.03 -6.45
CA ASN A 127 -5.19 7.08 -6.05
C ASN A 127 -3.91 6.54 -5.42
N GLY A 128 -3.71 5.22 -5.47
CA GLY A 128 -2.52 4.55 -4.98
C GLY A 128 -2.56 3.03 -5.13
N ALA A 129 -1.54 2.37 -4.60
CA ALA A 129 -1.46 0.91 -4.58
C ALA A 129 -0.85 0.36 -3.28
N ARG A 130 -1.21 -0.89 -2.98
CA ARG A 130 -0.39 -1.79 -2.16
C ARG A 130 0.59 -2.49 -3.09
N LEU A 131 1.89 -2.37 -2.81
CA LEU A 131 2.96 -2.95 -3.61
C LEU A 131 3.19 -4.39 -3.18
N HIS A 132 2.37 -5.28 -3.74
CA HIS A 132 2.05 -6.55 -3.13
C HIS A 132 3.18 -7.56 -3.16
N GLN A 133 3.44 -8.18 -2.00
CA GLN A 133 4.26 -9.39 -1.85
C GLN A 133 5.67 -9.32 -2.45
N LYS A 134 6.20 -8.11 -2.65
CA LYS A 134 7.59 -7.88 -3.04
C LYS A 134 8.04 -6.47 -2.67
N VAL A 135 9.34 -6.32 -2.52
CA VAL A 135 9.98 -5.00 -2.45
C VAL A 135 10.21 -4.51 -3.87
N PHE A 136 9.43 -3.51 -4.30
CA PHE A 136 9.52 -2.94 -5.65
C PHE A 136 10.85 -2.21 -5.89
N GLU A 137 11.16 -1.96 -7.16
CA GLU A 137 12.29 -1.13 -7.55
C GLU A 137 12.12 0.32 -7.04
N GLU A 138 13.17 0.94 -6.49
CA GLU A 138 13.16 2.35 -6.02
C GLU A 138 12.66 3.34 -7.09
N ARG A 139 12.84 2.98 -8.36
CA ARG A 139 12.35 3.77 -9.50
C ARG A 139 10.83 3.86 -9.53
N PHE A 140 10.10 2.82 -9.13
CA PHE A 140 8.64 2.89 -9.03
C PHE A 140 8.24 3.96 -8.01
N LEU A 141 8.87 3.93 -6.84
CA LEU A 141 8.61 4.88 -5.76
C LEU A 141 8.95 6.33 -6.15
N TYR A 142 10.05 6.53 -6.88
CA TYR A 142 10.38 7.82 -7.49
C TYR A 142 9.28 8.34 -8.43
N HIS A 143 8.74 7.46 -9.28
CA HIS A 143 7.66 7.85 -10.18
C HIS A 143 6.35 8.08 -9.43
N ALA A 144 6.04 7.30 -8.40
CA ALA A 144 4.89 7.50 -7.52
C ALA A 144 4.94 8.85 -6.80
N ASP A 145 6.12 9.23 -6.30
CA ASP A 145 6.34 10.55 -5.69
C ASP A 145 6.08 11.69 -6.68
N ARG A 146 6.53 11.54 -7.92
CA ARG A 146 6.37 12.56 -8.97
C ARG A 146 4.95 12.67 -9.51
N LEU A 147 4.25 11.53 -9.60
CA LEU A 147 2.93 11.44 -10.20
C LEU A 147 1.79 11.61 -9.19
N GLY A 148 2.09 11.64 -7.89
CA GLY A 148 1.08 11.81 -6.85
C GLY A 148 0.28 10.54 -6.62
N TYR A 149 0.98 9.42 -6.39
CA TYR A 149 0.38 8.11 -6.19
C TYR A 149 0.69 7.62 -4.77
N LEU A 150 -0.34 7.26 -3.99
CA LEU A 150 -0.15 6.73 -2.64
C LEU A 150 0.41 5.30 -2.70
N VAL A 151 1.31 4.96 -1.79
CA VAL A 151 1.94 3.65 -1.74
C VAL A 151 1.87 3.06 -0.33
N TRP A 152 1.53 1.78 -0.24
CA TRP A 152 1.86 0.96 0.91
C TRP A 152 3.02 0.06 0.55
N GLY A 153 4.13 0.19 1.28
CA GLY A 153 5.31 -0.65 1.08
C GLY A 153 5.12 -2.00 1.74
N GLU A 154 5.44 -3.07 1.01
CA GLU A 154 5.31 -4.44 1.51
C GLU A 154 6.59 -5.27 1.38
N PHE A 155 6.55 -6.43 2.02
CA PHE A 155 7.60 -7.43 1.99
C PHE A 155 7.12 -8.70 1.26
N GLY A 156 8.07 -9.49 0.76
CA GLY A 156 7.76 -10.82 0.22
C GLY A 156 7.92 -11.88 1.30
N ASP A 157 6.82 -12.27 1.96
CA ASP A 157 6.82 -13.24 3.07
C ASP A 157 6.32 -14.64 2.67
N TRP A 158 5.87 -14.82 1.43
CA TRP A 158 5.50 -16.13 0.90
C TRP A 158 6.63 -17.16 0.99
N GLY A 159 6.26 -18.38 1.38
CA GLY A 159 7.19 -19.51 1.51
C GLY A 159 7.65 -19.81 2.94
N CYS A 160 7.16 -19.10 3.95
CA CYS A 160 7.45 -19.38 5.37
C CYS A 160 6.57 -20.49 6.00
N GLU A 161 5.70 -21.14 5.22
CA GLU A 161 4.87 -22.27 5.67
C GLU A 161 5.65 -23.59 5.71
N VAL A 162 6.52 -23.76 6.72
CA VAL A 162 7.37 -24.96 6.86
C VAL A 162 7.07 -25.79 8.11
N GLY A 163 6.10 -25.35 8.92
CA GLY A 163 5.67 -26.05 10.13
C GLY A 163 4.64 -27.14 9.88
N VAL A 164 3.85 -27.45 10.91
CA VAL A 164 2.80 -28.48 10.85
C VAL A 164 1.45 -27.91 11.27
N ARG A 165 0.41 -28.22 10.50
CA ARG A 165 -1.00 -27.91 10.82
C ARG A 165 -1.20 -26.52 11.44
N ASP A 166 -1.70 -26.42 12.67
CA ASP A 166 -2.04 -25.17 13.36
C ASP A 166 -0.80 -24.43 13.90
N ASP A 167 0.41 -24.79 13.48
CA ASP A 167 1.71 -24.19 13.84
C ASP A 167 2.66 -24.20 12.61
N ASN A 168 2.11 -23.75 11.48
CA ASN A 168 2.66 -23.88 10.14
C ASN A 168 3.55 -22.71 9.71
N GLN A 169 3.24 -21.48 10.14
CA GLN A 169 3.97 -20.27 9.73
C GLN A 169 5.22 -20.07 10.60
N ARG A 170 6.41 -20.10 9.98
CA ARG A 170 7.71 -20.03 10.67
C ARG A 170 8.67 -19.00 10.04
N PRO A 171 8.29 -17.72 9.95
CA PRO A 171 9.26 -16.67 9.62
C PRO A 171 10.39 -16.66 10.66
N ASP A 172 11.63 -16.44 10.21
CA ASP A 172 12.80 -16.39 11.09
C ASP A 172 13.33 -14.95 11.24
N ALA A 173 14.42 -14.79 11.99
CA ALA A 173 15.00 -13.47 12.25
C ALA A 173 15.49 -12.75 10.98
N SER A 174 15.72 -13.46 9.86
CA SER A 174 16.14 -12.83 8.61
C SER A 174 15.06 -11.92 8.03
N TYR A 175 13.78 -12.21 8.30
CA TYR A 175 12.65 -11.39 7.84
C TYR A 175 12.74 -9.99 8.44
N VAL A 176 13.06 -9.88 9.74
CA VAL A 176 13.24 -8.59 10.42
C VAL A 176 14.39 -7.80 9.80
N THR A 177 15.53 -8.46 9.54
CA THR A 177 16.71 -7.82 8.94
C THR A 177 16.41 -7.32 7.53
N GLN A 178 15.88 -8.18 6.66
CA GLN A 178 15.58 -7.83 5.26
C GLN A 178 14.48 -6.78 5.15
N TRP A 179 13.49 -6.83 6.04
CA TRP A 179 12.47 -5.81 6.13
C TRP A 179 13.04 -4.45 6.55
N LEU A 180 13.96 -4.42 7.53
CA LEU A 180 14.64 -3.18 7.90
C LEU A 180 15.49 -2.61 6.77
N GLU A 181 16.13 -3.45 5.94
CA GLU A 181 16.83 -2.99 4.73
C GLU A 181 15.85 -2.31 3.74
N ALA A 182 14.66 -2.86 3.55
CA ALA A 182 13.63 -2.26 2.70
C ALA A 182 13.13 -0.92 3.25
N VAL A 183 12.81 -0.84 4.55
CA VAL A 183 12.38 0.41 5.20
C VAL A 183 13.49 1.45 5.18
N GLU A 184 14.75 1.07 5.46
CA GLU A 184 15.90 1.98 5.40
C GLU A 184 16.06 2.58 3.99
N ARG A 185 15.92 1.76 2.94
CA ARG A 185 15.98 2.22 1.56
C ARG A 185 14.84 3.18 1.22
N ASP A 186 13.62 2.87 1.66
CA ASP A 186 12.41 3.47 1.08
C ASP A 186 11.77 4.59 1.92
N HIS A 187 12.13 4.75 3.19
CA HIS A 187 11.47 5.69 4.12
C HIS A 187 11.47 7.17 3.67
N ALA A 188 12.36 7.55 2.76
CA ALA A 188 12.47 8.91 2.23
C ALA A 188 11.35 9.27 1.23
N HIS A 189 10.63 8.30 0.67
CA HIS A 189 9.60 8.52 -0.34
C HIS A 189 8.30 9.11 0.27
N PRO A 190 7.87 10.33 -0.12
CA PRO A 190 6.62 10.92 0.36
C PRO A 190 5.35 10.16 -0.06
N SER A 191 5.39 9.40 -1.16
CA SER A 191 4.29 8.53 -1.63
C SER A 191 3.95 7.41 -0.66
N ILE A 192 4.92 6.87 0.06
CA ILE A 192 4.68 5.79 1.01
C ILE A 192 3.88 6.33 2.18
N VAL A 193 2.67 5.85 2.40
CA VAL A 193 1.75 6.32 3.45
C VAL A 193 1.53 5.31 4.57
N GLY A 194 2.03 4.09 4.40
CA GLY A 194 1.95 3.03 5.39
C GLY A 194 2.85 1.85 5.03
N TRP A 195 3.05 0.97 6.01
CA TRP A 195 3.92 -0.19 5.91
C TRP A 195 3.17 -1.49 6.23
N CYS A 196 3.42 -2.54 5.45
CA CYS A 196 2.82 -3.86 5.62
C CYS A 196 3.90 -4.96 5.48
N PRO A 197 4.53 -5.40 6.58
CA PRO A 197 5.68 -6.30 6.56
C PRO A 197 5.33 -7.76 6.30
N LEU A 198 4.07 -8.16 6.47
CA LEU A 198 3.60 -9.54 6.29
C LEU A 198 2.23 -9.52 5.62
N ASN A 199 1.88 -10.55 4.87
CA ASN A 199 0.58 -10.63 4.23
C ASN A 199 0.09 -12.08 4.15
N GLU A 200 -1.18 -12.27 4.48
CA GLU A 200 -1.87 -13.57 4.52
C GLU A 200 -1.18 -14.63 5.37
N THR A 201 -0.45 -14.24 6.41
CA THR A 201 -0.06 -15.22 7.45
C THR A 201 -1.32 -15.75 8.12
N TYR A 202 -1.42 -17.08 8.27
CA TYR A 202 -2.62 -17.71 8.81
C TYR A 202 -2.26 -18.79 9.82
N GLN A 203 -2.83 -18.69 11.02
CA GLN A 203 -2.71 -19.70 12.06
C GLN A 203 -3.66 -19.38 13.23
N PRO A 204 -4.24 -20.36 13.94
CA PRO A 204 -4.95 -20.11 15.20
C PRO A 204 -4.06 -19.44 16.25
N LEU A 205 -4.67 -18.65 17.12
CA LEU A 205 -4.04 -18.22 18.37
C LEU A 205 -3.80 -19.42 19.29
N HIS A 206 -2.68 -19.40 20.02
CA HIS A 206 -2.31 -20.42 21.01
C HIS A 206 -2.09 -19.78 22.38
N ASP A 207 -2.18 -20.60 23.44
CA ASP A 207 -1.81 -20.18 24.81
C ASP A 207 -0.29 -20.00 24.98
N ARG A 208 0.50 -20.47 24.00
CA ARG A 208 1.94 -20.24 23.92
C ARG A 208 2.25 -19.24 22.81
N ILE A 209 3.39 -18.57 22.95
CA ILE A 209 3.96 -17.74 21.90
C ILE A 209 4.49 -18.66 20.78
N THR A 210 4.08 -18.40 19.55
CA THR A 210 4.54 -19.10 18.34
C THR A 210 5.61 -18.28 17.60
N ALA A 211 6.29 -18.91 16.63
CA ALA A 211 7.28 -18.20 15.82
C ALA A 211 6.64 -17.03 15.04
N LEU A 212 5.43 -17.21 14.54
CA LEU A 212 4.66 -16.15 13.88
C LEU A 212 4.37 -14.98 14.84
N ASP A 213 3.99 -15.26 16.10
CA ASP A 213 3.73 -14.20 17.08
C ASP A 213 4.98 -13.36 17.36
N ASP A 214 6.12 -14.01 17.62
CA ASP A 214 7.40 -13.34 17.91
C ASP A 214 7.92 -12.55 16.70
N ALA A 215 7.90 -13.15 15.51
CA ALA A 215 8.38 -12.50 14.29
C ALA A 215 7.51 -11.29 13.90
N THR A 216 6.18 -11.44 13.93
CA THR A 216 5.26 -10.34 13.61
C THR A 216 5.44 -9.19 14.59
N ARG A 217 5.56 -9.48 15.89
CA ARG A 217 5.85 -8.46 16.91
C ARG A 217 7.21 -7.79 16.69
N ALA A 218 8.25 -8.57 16.36
CA ALA A 218 9.58 -8.04 16.10
C ALA A 218 9.61 -7.12 14.87
N MET A 219 8.97 -7.52 13.77
CA MET A 219 8.86 -6.71 12.56
C MET A 219 8.07 -5.43 12.82
N PHE A 220 6.95 -5.49 13.53
CA PHE A 220 6.20 -4.29 13.93
C PHE A 220 7.07 -3.32 14.74
N LEU A 221 7.70 -3.78 15.82
CA LEU A 221 8.55 -2.94 16.67
C LEU A 221 9.74 -2.36 15.91
N ALA A 222 10.39 -3.17 15.07
CA ALA A 222 11.48 -2.74 14.21
C ALA A 222 11.03 -1.64 13.24
N THR A 223 9.86 -1.80 12.61
CA THR A 223 9.27 -0.79 11.72
C THR A 223 9.01 0.52 12.45
N LYS A 224 8.39 0.47 13.64
CA LYS A 224 8.11 1.69 14.43
C LYS A 224 9.39 2.40 14.89
N LEU A 225 10.47 1.67 15.13
CA LEU A 225 11.78 2.25 15.48
C LEU A 225 12.49 2.85 14.27
N ALA A 226 12.40 2.22 13.11
CA ALA A 226 13.02 2.69 11.87
C ALA A 226 12.25 3.88 11.26
N ASP A 227 10.92 3.82 11.28
CA ASP A 227 10.04 4.87 10.77
C ASP A 227 8.83 5.09 11.69
N GLY A 228 8.94 6.11 12.56
CA GLY A 228 7.86 6.56 13.42
C GLY A 228 6.85 7.51 12.74
N THR A 229 7.01 7.81 11.45
CA THR A 229 6.20 8.83 10.74
C THR A 229 5.02 8.25 9.96
N ARG A 230 4.90 6.92 9.91
CA ARG A 230 3.88 6.19 9.16
C ARG A 230 3.21 5.11 10.04
N PRO A 231 1.94 4.77 9.76
CA PRO A 231 1.27 3.63 10.35
C PRO A 231 1.82 2.31 9.81
N VAL A 232 1.68 1.27 10.62
CA VAL A 232 2.03 -0.11 10.30
C VAL A 232 0.79 -1.00 10.43
N ILE A 233 0.53 -1.81 9.41
CA ILE A 233 -0.30 -3.02 9.51
C ILE A 233 0.66 -4.14 9.86
N ASP A 234 0.42 -4.92 10.91
CA ASP A 234 1.35 -5.97 11.33
C ASP A 234 1.36 -7.19 10.38
N ALA A 235 0.20 -7.58 9.88
CA ALA A 235 0.04 -8.53 8.78
C ALA A 235 -1.24 -8.18 8.00
N SER A 236 -1.15 -8.04 6.68
CA SER A 236 -2.34 -7.81 5.86
C SER A 236 -3.19 -9.06 5.75
N GLY A 237 -4.45 -8.96 6.17
CA GLY A 237 -5.42 -10.02 6.20
C GLY A 237 -5.09 -11.08 7.25
N TYR A 238 -6.10 -11.86 7.61
CA TYR A 238 -5.91 -13.05 8.44
C TYR A 238 -5.28 -12.75 9.80
N ALA A 239 -4.07 -13.21 10.07
CA ALA A 239 -3.60 -13.38 11.45
C ALA A 239 -2.87 -12.17 12.05
N HIS A 240 -3.61 -11.12 12.43
CA HIS A 240 -3.05 -10.05 13.29
C HIS A 240 -2.53 -10.62 14.62
N ARG A 241 -1.28 -10.30 14.96
CA ARG A 241 -0.59 -10.75 16.19
C ARG A 241 -0.30 -9.63 17.16
N VAL A 242 -0.42 -8.37 16.72
CA VAL A 242 0.04 -7.20 17.46
C VAL A 242 -1.15 -6.33 17.87
N PRO A 243 -1.55 -6.35 19.16
CA PRO A 243 -2.67 -5.54 19.64
C PRO A 243 -2.50 -4.02 19.47
N GLU A 244 -1.26 -3.55 19.28
CA GLU A 244 -0.88 -2.16 19.05
C GLU A 244 -0.66 -1.82 17.57
N THR A 245 -1.01 -2.71 16.63
CA THR A 245 -0.97 -2.39 15.20
C THR A 245 -1.72 -1.09 14.95
N ASP A 246 -1.16 -0.21 14.11
CA ASP A 246 -1.71 1.12 13.89
C ASP A 246 -3.00 1.05 13.07
N VAL A 247 -3.08 0.07 12.16
CA VAL A 247 -4.21 -0.20 11.29
C VAL A 247 -4.59 -1.68 11.43
N TYR A 248 -5.89 -1.94 11.50
CA TYR A 248 -6.47 -3.28 11.48
C TYR A 248 -7.06 -3.52 10.09
N ASP A 249 -6.94 -4.72 9.56
CA ASP A 249 -7.38 -4.99 8.19
C ASP A 249 -8.07 -6.35 8.05
N ALA A 250 -8.69 -6.59 6.89
CA ALA A 250 -9.16 -7.91 6.50
C ALA A 250 -9.26 -8.05 4.97
N HIS A 251 -9.19 -9.30 4.52
CA HIS A 251 -9.41 -9.68 3.12
C HIS A 251 -10.82 -10.24 2.96
N CYS A 252 -11.66 -9.68 2.07
CA CYS A 252 -13.02 -10.16 1.87
C CYS A 252 -13.35 -10.34 0.38
N TYR A 253 -13.43 -11.61 -0.03
CA TYR A 253 -13.70 -12.02 -1.40
C TYR A 253 -15.18 -12.40 -1.66
N GLU A 254 -16.10 -11.93 -0.82
CA GLU A 254 -17.54 -12.02 -1.10
C GLU A 254 -17.88 -11.12 -2.29
N GLN A 255 -18.61 -11.66 -3.26
CA GLN A 255 -18.83 -11.04 -4.56
C GLN A 255 -20.27 -10.62 -4.81
N ASP A 256 -21.22 -11.08 -4.01
CA ASP A 256 -22.56 -10.51 -3.99
C ASP A 256 -22.55 -9.20 -3.19
N PRO A 257 -22.87 -8.04 -3.80
CA PRO A 257 -22.80 -6.75 -3.10
C PRO A 257 -23.67 -6.69 -1.84
N ALA A 258 -24.81 -7.37 -1.79
CA ALA A 258 -25.69 -7.35 -0.62
C ALA A 258 -25.12 -8.21 0.53
N ALA A 259 -24.55 -9.37 0.22
CA ALA A 259 -23.83 -10.20 1.18
C ALA A 259 -22.55 -9.49 1.68
N PHE A 260 -21.81 -8.84 0.78
CA PHE A 260 -20.63 -8.05 1.11
C PHE A 260 -20.97 -6.88 2.05
N ALA A 261 -22.05 -6.12 1.74
CA ALA A 261 -22.58 -5.08 2.62
C ALA A 261 -22.93 -5.63 4.01
N LYS A 262 -23.54 -6.81 4.06
CA LYS A 262 -23.82 -7.49 5.32
C LYS A 262 -22.51 -7.79 6.06
N THR A 263 -21.50 -8.33 5.39
CA THR A 263 -20.21 -8.64 6.02
C THR A 263 -19.52 -7.40 6.60
N MET A 264 -19.51 -6.28 5.86
CA MET A 264 -18.77 -5.07 6.26
C MET A 264 -19.48 -4.19 7.29
N ARG A 265 -20.81 -4.28 7.44
CA ARG A 265 -21.61 -3.37 8.28
C ARG A 265 -21.18 -3.29 9.76
N GLY A 266 -20.46 -4.27 10.27
CA GLY A 266 -20.12 -4.38 11.69
C GLY A 266 -19.11 -3.34 12.17
N LEU A 267 -18.36 -2.69 11.25
CA LEU A 267 -17.40 -1.64 11.60
C LEU A 267 -18.07 -0.45 12.34
N ALA A 268 -19.29 -0.11 11.96
CA ALA A 268 -20.10 0.95 12.57
C ALA A 268 -20.47 0.68 14.05
N THR A 269 -20.35 -0.57 14.50
CA THR A 269 -20.61 -0.99 15.89
C THR A 269 -19.36 -1.56 16.58
N ASP A 270 -18.16 -1.22 16.07
CA ASP A 270 -16.86 -1.72 16.56
C ASP A 270 -16.71 -3.26 16.52
N GLU A 271 -17.45 -3.91 15.63
CA GLU A 271 -17.40 -5.35 15.36
C GLU A 271 -17.10 -5.59 13.87
N PRO A 272 -15.95 -5.09 13.34
CA PRO A 272 -15.65 -5.23 11.92
C PRO A 272 -15.51 -6.70 11.52
N TYR A 273 -15.58 -6.97 10.22
CA TYR A 273 -15.25 -8.28 9.69
C TYR A 273 -13.80 -8.65 10.02
N VAL A 274 -13.58 -9.88 10.46
CA VAL A 274 -12.26 -10.42 10.76
C VAL A 274 -12.16 -11.79 10.09
N ASN A 275 -11.05 -12.02 9.39
CA ASN A 275 -10.77 -13.32 8.80
C ASN A 275 -10.61 -14.39 9.89
N THR A 276 -11.23 -15.54 9.70
CA THR A 276 -11.14 -16.69 10.62
C THR A 276 -10.69 -17.94 9.89
N GLY A 277 -10.26 -18.95 10.64
CA GLY A 277 -9.99 -20.25 10.05
C GLY A 277 -11.23 -20.91 9.45
N PRO A 278 -11.03 -21.92 8.57
CA PRO A 278 -12.14 -22.67 7.95
C PRO A 278 -13.07 -23.35 8.97
N ASP A 279 -12.58 -23.58 10.19
CA ASP A 279 -13.32 -24.14 11.31
C ASP A 279 -13.89 -23.08 12.27
N GLY A 280 -13.80 -21.80 11.90
CA GLY A 280 -14.27 -20.65 12.68
C GLY A 280 -13.35 -20.23 13.82
N ARG A 281 -12.16 -20.84 13.98
CA ARG A 281 -11.21 -20.40 15.01
C ARG A 281 -10.65 -19.03 14.69
N ALA A 282 -10.49 -18.21 15.73
CA ALA A 282 -9.86 -16.91 15.62
C ALA A 282 -8.38 -17.05 15.26
N TRP A 283 -7.97 -16.33 14.23
CA TRP A 283 -6.58 -16.20 13.83
C TRP A 283 -5.94 -14.92 14.38
N SER A 284 -6.75 -13.89 14.60
CA SER A 284 -6.32 -12.54 14.89
C SER A 284 -6.56 -12.18 16.37
N VAL A 285 -5.68 -11.35 16.93
CA VAL A 285 -6.00 -10.63 18.18
C VAL A 285 -7.21 -9.71 17.98
N PRO A 286 -8.05 -9.43 19.00
CA PRO A 286 -9.26 -8.63 18.81
C PRO A 286 -9.00 -7.20 18.30
N TYR A 287 -9.92 -6.69 17.48
CA TYR A 287 -9.99 -5.28 17.10
C TYR A 287 -10.18 -4.38 18.33
N ARG A 288 -9.56 -3.19 18.33
CA ARG A 288 -9.51 -2.25 19.47
C ARG A 288 -9.84 -0.80 19.08
N GLY A 289 -10.53 -0.59 17.96
CA GLY A 289 -10.92 0.74 17.49
C GLY A 289 -9.91 1.43 16.56
N GLN A 290 -8.96 0.68 16.01
CA GLN A 290 -8.02 1.19 15.00
C GLN A 290 -8.75 1.67 13.72
N PRO A 291 -8.14 2.54 12.89
CA PRO A 291 -8.54 2.65 11.49
C PRO A 291 -8.62 1.26 10.84
N TYR A 292 -9.71 1.01 10.11
CA TYR A 292 -9.97 -0.27 9.49
C TYR A 292 -9.80 -0.22 7.98
N PHE A 293 -9.14 -1.23 7.42
CA PHE A 293 -8.78 -1.30 6.01
C PHE A 293 -9.28 -2.60 5.37
N CYS A 294 -10.14 -2.52 4.36
CA CYS A 294 -10.42 -3.67 3.52
C CYS A 294 -9.32 -3.78 2.45
N SER A 295 -8.20 -4.35 2.85
CA SER A 295 -6.93 -4.31 2.12
C SER A 295 -6.87 -5.27 0.93
N GLU A 296 -7.80 -6.23 0.83
CA GLU A 296 -8.07 -7.01 -0.38
C GLU A 296 -9.55 -7.34 -0.47
N PHE A 297 -10.14 -7.08 -1.64
CA PHE A 297 -11.51 -7.47 -1.95
C PHE A 297 -11.72 -7.55 -3.46
N GLY A 298 -12.93 -7.97 -3.83
CA GLY A 298 -13.29 -8.19 -5.22
C GLY A 298 -12.80 -9.56 -5.67
N GLY A 299 -11.61 -9.61 -6.29
CA GLY A 299 -11.09 -10.85 -6.86
C GLY A 299 -12.02 -11.41 -7.96
N ILE A 300 -12.70 -10.52 -8.68
CA ILE A 300 -13.75 -10.85 -9.64
C ILE A 300 -13.13 -11.52 -10.86
N TRP A 301 -13.38 -12.82 -11.03
CA TRP A 301 -12.86 -13.57 -12.15
C TRP A 301 -13.54 -13.17 -13.47
N TRP A 302 -12.92 -12.27 -14.25
CA TRP A 302 -13.46 -11.83 -15.52
C TRP A 302 -12.44 -12.03 -16.63
N ASP A 303 -12.82 -12.81 -17.65
CA ASP A 303 -12.04 -12.94 -18.88
C ASP A 303 -13.03 -12.91 -20.05
N PRO A 304 -13.03 -11.85 -20.88
CA PRO A 304 -13.92 -11.72 -22.03
C PRO A 304 -13.79 -12.86 -23.04
N GLU A 305 -12.57 -13.38 -23.26
CA GLU A 305 -12.31 -14.43 -24.26
C GLU A 305 -12.84 -15.76 -23.77
N ALA A 306 -12.47 -16.15 -22.55
CA ALA A 306 -13.02 -17.36 -21.96
C ALA A 306 -14.54 -17.25 -21.69
N ALA A 307 -15.14 -16.05 -21.64
CA ALA A 307 -16.59 -15.86 -21.50
C ALA A 307 -17.29 -16.06 -22.85
N ALA A 308 -16.64 -15.66 -23.96
CA ALA A 308 -17.09 -15.95 -25.30
C ALA A 308 -16.97 -17.45 -25.65
N GLU A 309 -15.96 -18.14 -25.11
CA GLU A 309 -15.74 -19.58 -25.29
C GLU A 309 -16.61 -20.46 -24.38
N ALA A 310 -16.94 -20.00 -23.16
CA ALA A 310 -17.78 -20.70 -22.17
C ALA A 310 -19.26 -20.87 -22.58
N ALA A 311 -19.61 -20.64 -23.85
CA ALA A 311 -20.77 -21.28 -24.48
C ALA A 311 -20.58 -22.82 -24.63
N GLY A 312 -19.39 -23.35 -24.35
CA GLY A 312 -19.09 -24.76 -24.12
C GLY A 312 -18.43 -25.01 -22.75
N ASP A 313 -18.78 -26.14 -22.15
CA ASP A 313 -18.35 -26.60 -20.81
C ASP A 313 -16.83 -26.81 -20.74
N GLU A 314 -16.12 -26.21 -19.76
CA GLU A 314 -15.03 -26.85 -18.99
C GLU A 314 -14.41 -25.92 -17.91
N ARG A 315 -13.95 -26.54 -16.81
CA ARG A 315 -13.52 -25.92 -15.53
C ARG A 315 -12.01 -25.99 -15.25
N ASP A 316 -11.13 -26.15 -16.25
CA ASP A 316 -9.79 -26.69 -15.96
C ASP A 316 -8.56 -25.83 -16.33
N ALA A 317 -8.64 -24.48 -16.39
CA ALA A 317 -7.42 -23.68 -16.67
C ALA A 317 -7.25 -22.30 -15.98
N SER A 318 -8.22 -21.79 -15.21
CA SER A 318 -8.12 -20.46 -14.56
C SER A 318 -9.05 -20.37 -13.35
N TRP A 319 -8.71 -19.53 -12.36
CA TRP A 319 -9.54 -19.32 -11.18
C TRP A 319 -9.65 -17.83 -10.79
N GLY A 320 -10.69 -17.53 -10.01
CA GLY A 320 -10.83 -16.35 -9.17
C GLY A 320 -11.93 -16.63 -8.14
N TYR A 321 -12.29 -15.64 -7.32
CA TYR A 321 -13.27 -15.86 -6.25
C TYR A 321 -14.70 -15.77 -6.80
N GLY A 322 -15.69 -16.35 -6.11
CA GLY A 322 -17.12 -16.20 -6.43
C GLY A 322 -17.61 -16.78 -7.78
N GLU A 323 -18.85 -16.46 -8.15
CA GLU A 323 -19.42 -16.85 -9.45
C GLU A 323 -18.94 -15.94 -10.58
N ARG A 324 -18.42 -16.52 -11.67
CA ARG A 324 -17.94 -15.77 -12.84
C ARG A 324 -19.00 -14.81 -13.42
N PRO A 325 -18.71 -13.51 -13.63
CA PRO A 325 -19.55 -12.66 -14.45
C PRO A 325 -19.66 -13.22 -15.88
N ARG A 326 -20.86 -13.16 -16.44
CA ARG A 326 -21.17 -13.63 -17.80
C ARG A 326 -20.98 -12.53 -18.84
N THR A 327 -21.00 -11.27 -18.42
CA THR A 327 -20.85 -10.11 -19.29
C THR A 327 -19.96 -9.04 -18.64
N ALA A 328 -19.40 -8.15 -19.45
CA ALA A 328 -18.67 -6.99 -18.96
C ALA A 328 -19.56 -6.09 -18.08
N GLY A 329 -20.87 -6.03 -18.37
CA GLY A 329 -21.84 -5.30 -17.56
C GLY A 329 -21.98 -5.89 -16.15
N GLU A 330 -22.04 -7.21 -16.02
CA GLU A 330 -22.09 -7.88 -14.71
C GLU A 330 -20.81 -7.66 -13.90
N PHE A 331 -19.63 -7.62 -14.55
CA PHE A 331 -18.37 -7.26 -13.89
C PHE A 331 -18.42 -5.84 -13.33
N VAL A 332 -18.84 -4.87 -14.16
CA VAL A 332 -18.93 -3.45 -13.76
C VAL A 332 -19.97 -3.25 -12.65
N GLU A 333 -21.13 -3.89 -12.74
CA GLU A 333 -22.16 -3.84 -11.70
C GLU A 333 -21.64 -4.36 -10.36
N ARG A 334 -20.94 -5.50 -10.38
CA ARG A 334 -20.32 -6.08 -9.19
C ARG A 334 -19.22 -5.19 -8.62
N PHE A 335 -18.29 -4.73 -9.45
CA PHE A 335 -17.23 -3.81 -9.05
C PHE A 335 -17.81 -2.55 -8.39
N THR A 336 -18.83 -1.96 -9.02
CA THR A 336 -19.55 -0.77 -8.51
C THR A 336 -20.24 -1.05 -7.19
N GLY A 337 -20.92 -2.20 -7.05
CA GLY A 337 -21.59 -2.58 -5.82
C GLY A 337 -20.63 -2.77 -4.65
N LEU A 338 -19.52 -3.50 -4.87
CA LEU A 338 -18.53 -3.80 -3.83
C LEU A 338 -17.77 -2.54 -3.39
N THR A 339 -17.26 -1.75 -4.34
CA THR A 339 -16.60 -0.47 -4.05
C THR A 339 -17.57 0.51 -3.38
N GLY A 340 -18.83 0.50 -3.81
CA GLY A 340 -19.91 1.30 -3.26
C GLY A 340 -20.08 1.09 -1.75
N VAL A 341 -20.16 -0.16 -1.31
CA VAL A 341 -20.28 -0.53 0.12
C VAL A 341 -19.17 0.10 0.97
N LEU A 342 -17.92 0.04 0.50
CA LEU A 342 -16.77 0.56 1.25
C LEU A 342 -16.71 2.09 1.22
N LEU A 343 -17.10 2.71 0.11
CA LEU A 343 -17.17 4.17 -0.03
C LEU A 343 -18.28 4.79 0.83
N ASP A 344 -19.36 4.05 1.11
CA ASP A 344 -20.51 4.53 1.90
C ASP A 344 -20.29 4.43 3.42
N ASP A 345 -19.23 3.76 3.87
CA ASP A 345 -18.92 3.60 5.30
C ASP A 345 -18.06 4.78 5.82
N PRO A 346 -18.55 5.59 6.77
CA PRO A 346 -17.82 6.75 7.29
C PRO A 346 -16.61 6.38 8.16
N ASP A 347 -16.52 5.13 8.63
CA ASP A 347 -15.42 4.62 9.46
C ASP A 347 -14.37 3.83 8.64
N MET A 348 -14.61 3.61 7.34
CA MET A 348 -13.68 2.96 6.41
C MET A 348 -12.73 4.01 5.80
N PHE A 349 -11.43 3.96 6.11
CA PHE A 349 -10.49 4.96 5.58
C PHE A 349 -10.02 4.63 4.14
N GLY A 350 -10.21 3.40 3.68
CA GLY A 350 -9.80 2.99 2.35
C GLY A 350 -10.08 1.53 2.03
N TYR A 351 -9.79 1.17 0.80
CA TYR A 351 -9.78 -0.21 0.32
C TYR A 351 -8.59 -0.48 -0.57
N CYS A 352 -8.31 -1.75 -0.84
CA CYS A 352 -7.41 -2.15 -1.92
C CYS A 352 -8.06 -3.26 -2.77
N TYR A 353 -8.37 -2.95 -4.02
CA TYR A 353 -9.01 -3.90 -4.95
C TYR A 353 -7.97 -4.89 -5.51
N THR A 354 -8.28 -6.18 -5.48
CA THR A 354 -7.45 -7.23 -6.08
C THR A 354 -7.95 -7.49 -7.51
N GLN A 355 -7.25 -7.06 -8.57
CA GLN A 355 -5.91 -6.43 -8.65
C GLN A 355 -5.73 -5.55 -9.91
N LEU A 356 -4.56 -4.92 -10.12
CA LEU A 356 -4.31 -4.02 -11.25
C LEU A 356 -4.29 -4.77 -12.60
N THR A 357 -3.47 -5.79 -12.72
CA THR A 357 -3.35 -6.63 -13.92
C THR A 357 -3.62 -8.08 -13.60
N ASP A 358 -4.14 -8.85 -14.55
CA ASP A 358 -4.11 -10.31 -14.45
C ASP A 358 -2.67 -10.81 -14.25
N VAL A 359 -2.49 -11.84 -13.42
CA VAL A 359 -1.20 -12.48 -13.17
C VAL A 359 -1.37 -13.99 -13.29
N PHE A 360 -0.81 -14.58 -14.35
CA PHE A 360 -0.88 -16.01 -14.65
C PHE A 360 -2.31 -16.61 -14.53
N GLN A 361 -2.56 -17.45 -13.52
CA GLN A 361 -3.85 -18.07 -13.25
C GLN A 361 -4.90 -17.11 -12.67
N GLU A 362 -4.46 -16.02 -12.03
CA GLU A 362 -5.30 -15.00 -11.42
C GLU A 362 -5.80 -14.04 -12.49
N ARG A 363 -7.02 -14.28 -12.96
CA ARG A 363 -7.66 -13.47 -14.03
C ARG A 363 -8.66 -12.46 -13.49
N ASN A 364 -8.33 -11.87 -12.34
CA ASN A 364 -9.16 -10.90 -11.60
C ASN A 364 -8.65 -9.46 -11.69
N GLY A 365 -7.66 -9.19 -12.54
CA GLY A 365 -7.17 -7.84 -12.80
C GLY A 365 -8.23 -6.94 -13.45
N VAL A 366 -8.14 -5.63 -13.24
CA VAL A 366 -8.91 -4.65 -14.03
C VAL A 366 -8.35 -4.49 -15.45
N TYR A 367 -7.05 -4.72 -15.61
CA TYR A 367 -6.37 -4.87 -16.89
C TYR A 367 -5.89 -6.30 -17.13
N ARG A 368 -5.60 -6.65 -18.38
CA ARG A 368 -4.93 -7.90 -18.73
C ARG A 368 -3.46 -7.85 -18.31
N PHE A 369 -2.78 -9.01 -18.37
CA PHE A 369 -1.36 -9.10 -18.04
C PHE A 369 -0.46 -8.21 -18.92
N ASP A 370 -0.83 -7.97 -20.17
CA ASP A 370 -0.17 -7.03 -21.09
C ASP A 370 -0.61 -5.56 -20.91
N ARG A 371 -1.42 -5.30 -19.88
CA ARG A 371 -2.07 -4.03 -19.54
C ARG A 371 -3.04 -3.52 -20.62
N SER A 372 -3.57 -4.40 -21.47
CA SER A 372 -4.73 -4.05 -22.30
C SER A 372 -6.02 -4.06 -21.47
N GLU A 373 -7.02 -3.29 -21.92
CA GLU A 373 -8.30 -3.17 -21.22
C GLU A 373 -9.11 -4.48 -21.28
N LYS A 374 -9.76 -4.83 -20.16
CA LYS A 374 -10.71 -5.95 -20.07
C LYS A 374 -12.17 -5.48 -20.18
N VAL A 375 -12.41 -4.27 -19.69
CA VAL A 375 -13.66 -3.51 -19.77
C VAL A 375 -13.27 -2.05 -19.98
N ASP A 376 -14.24 -1.20 -20.36
CA ASP A 376 -14.02 0.23 -20.47
C ASP A 376 -13.58 0.80 -19.11
N THR A 377 -12.31 1.24 -19.03
CA THR A 377 -11.70 1.81 -17.82
C THR A 377 -12.52 2.96 -17.26
N ALA A 378 -13.18 3.75 -18.11
CA ALA A 378 -13.97 4.90 -17.66
C ALA A 378 -15.13 4.48 -16.75
N LEU A 379 -15.73 3.30 -16.98
CA LEU A 379 -16.80 2.78 -16.13
C LEU A 379 -16.30 2.43 -14.72
N LEU A 380 -15.07 1.90 -14.60
CA LEU A 380 -14.45 1.61 -13.30
C LEU A 380 -14.04 2.89 -12.58
N ARG A 381 -13.55 3.88 -13.34
CA ARG A 381 -13.24 5.20 -12.82
C ARG A 381 -14.49 5.85 -12.23
N ASP A 382 -15.59 5.89 -12.99
CA ASP A 382 -16.83 6.53 -12.58
C ASP A 382 -17.46 5.87 -11.34
N ALA A 383 -17.28 4.56 -11.17
CA ALA A 383 -17.75 3.82 -9.99
C ALA A 383 -17.07 4.28 -8.68
N GLN A 384 -15.85 4.83 -8.75
CA GLN A 384 -15.02 5.11 -7.58
C GLN A 384 -14.86 6.61 -7.27
N LEU A 385 -15.00 7.50 -8.25
CA LEU A 385 -14.67 8.93 -8.12
C LEU A 385 -15.64 9.77 -7.30
N ARG A 386 -16.76 9.21 -6.84
CA ARG A 386 -17.63 9.90 -5.88
C ARG A 386 -16.90 10.13 -4.55
N THR A 387 -17.22 11.21 -3.86
CA THR A 387 -16.75 11.48 -2.50
C THR A 387 -17.17 10.34 -1.57
N ALA A 388 -16.22 9.78 -0.82
CA ALA A 388 -16.51 8.75 0.16
C ALA A 388 -17.16 9.35 1.41
N ALA A 389 -17.99 8.60 2.12
CA ALA A 389 -18.60 9.02 3.39
C ALA A 389 -17.56 9.32 4.48
N TYR A 390 -16.36 8.75 4.36
CA TYR A 390 -15.17 9.03 5.17
C TYR A 390 -14.61 10.45 4.99
N GLU A 391 -14.69 10.96 3.75
CA GLU A 391 -14.16 12.27 3.39
C GLU A 391 -15.15 13.36 3.87
N PRO A 392 -14.66 14.58 4.18
CA PRO A 392 -15.56 15.67 4.52
C PRO A 392 -16.47 15.93 3.32
N THR A 393 -17.78 16.06 3.55
CA THR A 393 -18.63 16.74 2.57
C THR A 393 -18.24 18.21 2.65
N ASP A 394 -17.86 18.81 1.52
CA ASP A 394 -17.64 20.26 1.45
C ASP A 394 -18.86 20.94 2.10
N ALA A 395 -18.65 21.51 3.28
CA ALA A 395 -19.63 22.38 3.90
C ALA A 395 -19.63 23.66 3.07
N GLY A 396 -20.48 23.67 2.04
CA GLY A 396 -20.71 24.81 1.15
C GLY A 396 -21.20 26.05 1.89
#